data_AF-A0AAW9S1T3-F1
#
_entry.id   AF-A0AAW9S1T3-F1
#
_cell.length_a   1.000
_cell.length_b   1.000
_cell.length_c   1.000
_cell.angle_alpha   90.00
_cell.angle_beta   90.00
_cell.angle_gamma   90.00
#
_symmetry.space_group_name_H-M   'P 1'
#
loop_
_entity.id
_entity.type
_entity.pdbx_description
1 polymer ?
#
loop_
_entity_poly.entity_id
_entity_poly.type
_entity_poly.pdbx_seq_one_letter_code
_entity_poly.pdbx_strand_id
1 'polypeptide(L)'
;MGSRDEAGAWCLWLSLPEELREKALVFTDGLAAYEAIFAPGQHQVRRKKTNHPDRTPEQYPAATLRKVKYGKNLAFSKTWKNHWLAIRYFLYHYNLDKLTKNTSLF
;
A
#
# COMPACT_ATOMS: atom_id res chain seq x y z
N MET A 1 17.41 1.89 -7.60
CA MET A 1 16.67 0.62 -7.52
C MET A 1 17.66 -0.43 -7.07
N GLY A 2 17.57 -0.89 -5.82
CA GLY A 2 18.47 -1.91 -5.27
C GLY A 2 18.08 -3.29 -5.78
N SER A 3 19.05 -4.04 -6.29
CA SER A 3 18.86 -5.46 -6.61
C SER A 3 18.47 -6.23 -5.35
N ARG A 4 17.64 -7.26 -5.50
CA ARG A 4 17.22 -8.16 -4.39
C ARG A 4 18.17 -9.35 -4.23
N ASP A 5 19.33 -9.25 -4.85
CA ASP A 5 20.39 -10.24 -4.78
C ASP A 5 21.25 -9.98 -3.54
N GLU A 6 22.08 -10.95 -3.16
CA GLU A 6 22.95 -10.87 -1.97
C GLU A 6 23.79 -9.59 -1.94
N ALA A 7 24.35 -9.17 -3.09
CA ALA A 7 25.15 -7.94 -3.19
C ALA A 7 24.34 -6.68 -2.84
N GLY A 8 23.07 -6.62 -3.25
CA GLY A 8 22.18 -5.50 -2.93
C GLY A 8 21.79 -5.49 -1.45
N ALA A 9 21.58 -6.67 -0.87
CA ALA A 9 21.28 -6.82 0.54
C ALA A 9 22.49 -6.45 1.44
N TRP A 10 23.72 -6.75 1.01
CA TRP A 10 24.96 -6.32 1.67
C TRP A 10 25.14 -4.80 1.63
N CYS A 11 24.89 -4.19 0.47
CA CYS A 11 24.94 -2.75 0.31
C CYS A 11 23.92 -2.05 1.25
N LEU A 12 22.71 -2.61 1.36
CA LEU A 12 21.71 -2.14 2.31
C LEU A 12 22.19 -2.27 3.76
N TRP A 13 22.75 -3.42 4.15
CA TRP A 13 23.26 -3.64 5.50
C TRP A 13 24.38 -2.68 5.88
N LEU A 14 25.37 -2.49 4.99
CA LEU A 14 26.50 -1.57 5.20
C LEU A 14 26.08 -0.10 5.22
N SER A 15 24.97 0.26 4.57
CA SER A 15 24.44 1.62 4.61
C SER A 15 23.84 2.00 5.97
N LEU A 16 23.58 1.02 6.85
CA LEU A 16 23.01 1.26 8.16
C LEU A 16 24.08 1.69 9.18
N PRO A 17 23.81 2.72 10.01
CA PRO A 17 24.61 3.05 11.17
C PRO A 17 24.88 1.82 12.05
N GLU A 18 26.07 1.75 12.63
CA GLU A 18 26.52 0.63 13.47
C GLU A 18 25.57 0.37 14.66
N GLU A 19 25.07 1.42 15.29
CA GLU A 19 24.09 1.32 16.39
C GLU A 19 22.81 0.57 15.99
N LEU A 20 22.36 0.73 14.74
CA LEU A 20 21.19 0.04 14.22
C LEU A 20 21.52 -1.40 13.84
N ARG A 21 22.73 -1.66 13.34
CA ARG A 21 23.17 -3.02 13.03
C ARG A 21 23.19 -3.91 14.27
N GLU A 22 23.53 -3.37 15.44
CA GLU A 22 23.57 -4.15 16.68
C GLU A 22 22.20 -4.32 17.36
N LYS A 23 21.33 -3.31 17.30
CA LYS A 23 20.12 -3.24 18.15
C LYS A 23 18.79 -3.37 17.41
N ALA A 24 18.76 -3.20 16.08
CA ALA A 24 17.49 -3.13 15.35
C ALA A 24 16.90 -4.51 15.09
N LEU A 25 15.60 -4.69 15.37
CA LEU A 25 14.84 -5.84 14.87
C LEU A 25 14.42 -5.58 13.42
N VAL A 26 14.82 -6.48 12.51
CA VAL A 26 14.61 -6.30 11.07
C VAL A 26 13.50 -7.22 10.58
N PHE A 27 12.44 -6.62 10.03
CA PHE A 27 11.32 -7.36 9.44
C PHE A 27 11.47 -7.37 7.92
N THR A 28 11.66 -8.56 7.33
CA THR A 28 11.69 -8.70 5.86
C THR A 28 10.64 -9.70 5.37
N ASP A 29 10.45 -9.70 4.06
CA ASP A 29 9.56 -10.58 3.30
C ASP A 29 10.07 -12.03 3.19
N GLY A 30 11.23 -12.36 3.79
CA GLY A 30 11.78 -13.71 3.82
C GLY A 30 12.54 -14.10 2.54
N LEU A 31 13.14 -13.12 1.85
CA LEU A 31 14.12 -13.39 0.80
C LEU A 31 15.37 -14.05 1.39
N ALA A 32 15.84 -15.13 0.75
CA ALA A 32 17.02 -15.88 1.18
C ALA A 32 18.28 -15.00 1.30
N ALA A 33 18.42 -14.00 0.43
CA ALA A 33 19.53 -13.04 0.47
C ALA A 33 19.64 -12.28 1.81
N TYR A 34 18.53 -12.05 2.51
CA TYR A 34 18.54 -11.38 3.82
C TYR A 34 18.85 -12.34 4.97
N GLU A 35 18.47 -13.61 4.86
CA GLU A 35 18.74 -14.62 5.90
C GLU A 35 20.25 -14.83 6.12
N ALA A 36 21.06 -14.66 5.07
CA ALA A 36 22.52 -14.81 5.16
C ALA A 36 23.24 -13.62 5.80
N ILE A 37 22.60 -12.45 5.91
CA ILE A 37 23.26 -11.18 6.27
C ILE A 37 22.94 -10.73 7.69
N PHE A 38 21.70 -10.94 8.14
CA PHE A 38 21.28 -10.52 9.48
C PHE A 38 21.71 -11.55 10.53
N ALA A 39 22.04 -11.06 11.74
CA ALA A 39 22.40 -11.93 12.85
C ALA A 39 21.22 -12.84 13.27
N PRO A 40 21.48 -14.07 13.75
CA PRO A 40 20.45 -14.97 14.23
C PRO A 40 19.61 -14.32 15.35
N GLY A 41 18.29 -14.29 15.19
CA GLY A 41 17.35 -13.68 16.14
C GLY A 41 17.05 -12.20 15.92
N GLN A 42 17.87 -11.49 15.13
CA GLN A 42 17.62 -10.11 14.73
C GLN A 42 16.60 -10.01 13.59
N HIS A 43 16.61 -11.01 12.72
CA HIS A 43 15.74 -11.08 11.54
C HIS A 43 14.42 -11.79 11.86
N GLN A 44 13.31 -11.09 11.63
CA GLN A 44 11.97 -11.64 11.73
C GLN A 44 11.34 -11.70 10.33
N VAL A 45 11.22 -12.92 9.80
CA VAL A 45 10.49 -13.16 8.56
C VAL A 45 9.01 -12.92 8.80
N ARG A 46 8.48 -11.83 8.24
CA ARG A 46 7.05 -11.55 8.29
C ARG A 46 6.47 -11.69 6.90
N ARG A 47 6.03 -12.92 6.59
CA ARG A 47 5.18 -13.18 5.42
C ARG A 47 3.82 -12.56 5.65
N LYS A 48 3.71 -11.25 5.37
CA LYS A 48 2.40 -10.62 5.26
C LYS A 48 1.68 -11.40 4.17
N LYS A 49 0.51 -11.96 4.47
CA LYS A 49 -0.44 -12.39 3.44
C LYS A 49 -0.88 -11.12 2.71
N THR A 50 -0.05 -10.62 1.81
CA THR A 50 -0.50 -9.74 0.75
C THR A 50 -1.49 -10.57 -0.01
N ASN A 51 -2.78 -10.23 0.12
CA ASN A 51 -3.77 -10.65 -0.86
C ASN A 51 -3.24 -10.13 -2.21
N HIS A 52 -2.49 -10.97 -2.92
CA HIS A 52 -1.94 -10.62 -4.21
C HIS A 52 -3.11 -10.28 -5.13
N PRO A 53 -3.06 -9.15 -5.83
CA PRO A 53 -4.07 -8.77 -6.80
C PRO A 53 -3.81 -9.52 -8.12
N ASP A 54 -3.65 -10.84 -8.09
CA ASP A 54 -3.57 -11.70 -9.27
C ASP A 54 -4.97 -11.88 -9.89
N ARG A 55 -5.70 -10.76 -10.03
CA ARG A 55 -6.87 -10.69 -10.89
C ARG A 55 -6.42 -10.06 -12.18
N THR A 56 -6.17 -10.92 -13.17
CA THR A 56 -6.13 -10.56 -14.58
C THR A 56 -7.33 -9.65 -14.92
N PRO A 57 -7.11 -8.49 -15.56
CA PRO A 57 -8.20 -7.55 -15.91
C PRO A 57 -9.31 -8.19 -16.76
N GLU A 58 -8.99 -9.27 -17.48
CA GLU A 58 -9.86 -9.96 -18.43
C GLU A 58 -11.06 -10.69 -17.77
N GLN A 59 -11.04 -10.90 -16.45
CA GLN A 59 -12.14 -11.58 -15.74
C GLN A 59 -13.23 -10.63 -15.21
N TYR A 60 -13.16 -9.33 -15.51
CA TYR A 60 -14.25 -8.42 -15.20
C TYR A 60 -15.10 -8.17 -16.44
N PRO A 61 -16.30 -8.77 -16.56
CA PRO A 61 -17.27 -8.27 -17.51
C PRO A 61 -17.51 -6.79 -17.22
N ALA A 62 -17.56 -5.96 -18.27
CA ALA A 62 -17.62 -4.51 -18.28
C ALA A 62 -18.82 -3.86 -17.52
N ALA A 63 -19.56 -4.62 -16.72
CA ALA A 63 -20.72 -4.17 -15.95
C ALA A 63 -20.42 -3.79 -14.49
N THR A 64 -19.16 -3.84 -14.04
CA THR A 64 -18.82 -3.48 -12.63
C THR A 64 -18.10 -2.14 -12.52
N LEU A 65 -18.70 -1.07 -13.06
CA LEU A 65 -18.31 0.32 -12.76
C LEU A 65 -18.72 0.78 -11.34
N ARG A 66 -19.01 -0.13 -10.40
CA ARG A 66 -19.42 0.24 -9.05
C ARG A 66 -18.97 -0.77 -8.00
N LYS A 67 -17.66 -0.91 -7.83
CA LYS A 67 -17.08 -1.32 -6.54
C LYS A 67 -15.97 -0.36 -6.21
N VAL A 68 -16.36 0.77 -5.60
CA VAL A 68 -15.47 1.61 -4.81
C VAL A 68 -14.87 0.69 -3.75
N LYS A 69 -13.71 0.11 -4.06
CA LYS A 69 -12.92 -0.63 -3.08
C LYS A 69 -12.44 0.43 -2.10
N TYR A 70 -12.97 0.36 -0.88
CA TYR A 70 -12.46 1.05 0.30
C TYR A 70 -11.02 0.59 0.55
N GLY A 71 -10.10 1.14 -0.23
CA GLY A 71 -8.67 0.85 -0.20
C GLY A 71 -7.89 2.14 -0.08
N LYS A 72 -8.09 2.84 1.05
CA LYS A 72 -7.21 3.83 1.72
C LYS A 72 -6.52 4.95 0.92
N ASN A 73 -6.70 5.11 -0.39
CA ASN A 73 -6.24 6.28 -1.14
C ASN A 73 -7.31 6.67 -2.16
N LEU A 74 -7.64 7.97 -2.20
CA LEU A 74 -8.52 8.55 -3.20
C LEU A 74 -7.76 8.53 -4.54
N ALA A 75 -7.98 7.49 -5.34
CA ALA A 75 -7.37 7.39 -6.65
C ALA A 75 -8.03 8.42 -7.58
N PHE A 76 -7.33 9.51 -7.84
CA PHE A 76 -7.76 10.51 -8.80
C PHE A 76 -7.31 10.16 -10.22
N SER A 77 -8.18 10.43 -11.19
CA SER A 77 -7.83 10.39 -12.60
C SER A 77 -6.70 11.39 -12.92
N LYS A 78 -5.76 11.00 -13.79
CA LYS A 78 -4.68 11.89 -14.29
C LYS A 78 -5.21 13.02 -15.18
N THR A 79 -6.39 12.85 -15.78
CA THR A 79 -7.05 13.88 -16.59
C THR A 79 -7.73 14.93 -15.71
N TRP A 80 -7.40 16.22 -15.92
CA TRP A 80 -7.93 17.35 -15.15
C TRP A 80 -9.46 17.42 -15.09
N LYS A 81 -10.14 17.24 -16.23
CA LYS A 81 -11.61 17.25 -16.31
C LYS A 81 -12.25 16.22 -15.39
N ASN A 82 -11.71 15.01 -15.35
CA ASN A 82 -12.22 13.92 -14.52
C ASN A 82 -11.90 14.15 -13.04
N HIS A 83 -10.73 14.71 -12.73
CA HIS A 83 -10.35 15.09 -11.37
C HIS A 83 -11.32 16.15 -10.79
N TRP A 84 -11.59 17.21 -11.55
CA TRP A 84 -12.53 18.26 -11.17
C TRP A 84 -13.95 17.71 -10.91
N LEU A 85 -14.46 16.86 -11.80
CA LEU A 85 -15.77 16.24 -11.64
C LEU A 85 -15.82 15.31 -10.41
N ALA A 86 -14.75 14.55 -10.16
CA ALA A 86 -14.67 13.67 -9.00
C ALA A 86 -14.74 14.45 -7.67
N ILE A 87 -14.05 15.61 -7.57
CA ILE A 87 -14.12 16.48 -6.38
C ILE A 87 -15.54 17.02 -6.18
N ARG A 88 -16.15 17.55 -7.25
CA ARG A 88 -17.54 18.07 -7.17
C ARG A 88 -18.53 17.00 -6.76
N TYR A 89 -18.40 15.81 -7.33
CA TYR A 89 -19.24 14.65 -7.00
C TYR A 89 -19.07 14.24 -5.54
N PHE A 90 -17.83 14.19 -5.04
CA PHE A 90 -17.54 13.88 -3.65
C PHE A 90 -18.18 14.89 -2.69
N LEU A 91 -18.04 16.19 -2.93
CA LEU A 91 -18.61 17.24 -2.09
C LEU A 91 -20.15 17.17 -2.05
N TYR A 92 -20.78 16.96 -3.20
CA TYR A 92 -22.23 16.82 -3.30
C TYR A 92 -22.74 15.66 -2.44
N HIS A 93 -22.14 14.48 -2.61
CA HIS A 93 -22.54 13.30 -1.84
C HIS A 93 -22.22 13.41 -0.35
N TYR A 94 -21.08 14.01 0.02
CA TYR A 94 -20.75 14.25 1.41
C TYR A 94 -21.78 15.15 2.09
N ASN A 95 -22.21 16.23 1.42
CA ASN A 95 -23.21 17.14 1.95
C ASN A 95 -24.58 16.46 2.06
N LEU A 96 -24.97 15.67 1.06
CA LEU A 96 -26.22 14.89 1.09
C LEU A 96 -26.22 13.88 2.24
N ASP A 97 -25.12 13.16 2.43
CA ASP A 97 -24.95 12.22 3.54
C ASP A 97 -24.99 12.92 4.91
N LYS A 98 -24.48 14.15 5.01
CA LYS A 98 -24.55 14.94 6.24
C LYS A 98 -25.96 15.44 6.52
N LEU A 99 -26.68 15.92 5.51
CA LEU A 99 -28.07 16.37 5.66
C LEU A 99 -29.01 15.22 6.05
N THR A 100 -28.86 14.06 5.41
CA THR A 100 -29.69 12.88 5.72
C THR A 100 -29.47 12.37 7.14
N LYS A 101 -28.24 12.46 7.66
CA LYS A 101 -27.89 12.02 9.03
C LYS A 101 -28.22 13.07 10.10
N ASN A 102 -28.18 14.36 9.77
CA ASN A 102 -28.63 15.43 10.66
C ASN A 102 -30.10 15.76 10.37
N THR A 103 -31.00 14.85 10.75
CA THR A 103 -32.46 15.01 10.61
C THR A 103 -33.06 16.02 11.59
N SER A 104 -32.24 16.69 12.41
CA SER A 104 -32.68 17.69 13.41
C SER A 104 -32.77 19.12 12.86
N LEU A 105 -32.61 19.32 11.55
CA LEU A 105 -32.71 20.63 10.88
C LEU A 105 -34.00 20.80 10.06
N PHE A 106 -34.97 19.90 10.26
CA PHE A 106 -36.36 20.05 9.83
C PHE A 106 -37.28 19.81 11.02
#